data_AF-A0A961Q1Q8-F1
#
_entry.id   AF-A0A961Q1Q8-F1
#
_cell.length_a   1.000
_cell.length_b   1.000
_cell.length_c   1.000
_cell.angle_alpha   90.00
_cell.angle_beta   90.00
_cell.angle_gamma   90.00
#
_symmetry.space_group_name_H-M   'P 1'
#
loop_
_entity.id
_entity.type
_entity.pdbx_description
1 polymer ?
#
loop_
_entity_poly.entity_id
_entity_poly.type
_entity_poly.pdbx_seq_one_letter_code
_entity_poly.pdbx_strand_id
1 'polypeptide(L)'
;AAYLFAKRPLSFEDKAQQILDDGGRDVLRDLAPALAELAEWSVESTEQAVRDFAEAKELKLGKVAQPLRVALTGRTTSPGVFDVLAVLGQAESLARIADQTGAAG
;
A
#
# COMPACT_ATOMS: atom_id res chain seq x y z
N ALA A 1 -14.22 8.80 6.27
CA ALA A 1 -13.05 8.35 5.49
C ALA A 1 -12.10 9.53 5.23
N ALA A 2 -11.22 9.86 6.18
CA ALA A 2 -10.35 11.04 6.06
C ALA A 2 -9.30 10.91 4.95
N TYR A 3 -8.87 9.68 4.62
CA TYR A 3 -7.84 9.39 3.62
C TYR A 3 -8.21 9.78 2.18
N LEU A 4 -9.52 9.93 1.90
CA LEU A 4 -10.04 10.36 0.59
C LEU A 4 -9.78 11.84 0.30
N PHE A 5 -9.67 12.64 1.34
CA PHE A 5 -9.46 14.09 1.25
C PHE A 5 -8.03 14.49 1.64
N ALA A 6 -7.16 13.51 1.89
CA ALA A 6 -5.78 13.75 2.26
C ALA A 6 -4.99 14.29 1.06
N LYS A 7 -4.27 15.39 1.28
CA LYS A 7 -3.33 15.93 0.29
C LYS A 7 -1.98 15.25 0.44
N ARG A 8 -1.35 14.91 -0.67
CA ARG A 8 0.03 14.42 -0.70
C ARG A 8 1.03 15.59 -0.59
N PRO A 9 2.16 15.45 0.12
CA PRO A 9 2.58 14.24 0.85
C PRO A 9 1.72 14.00 2.10
N LEU A 10 1.42 12.73 2.39
CA LEU A 10 0.58 12.36 3.53
C LEU A 10 1.27 12.66 4.87
N SER A 11 0.48 13.00 5.89
CA SER A 11 0.95 13.03 7.28
C SER A 11 0.81 11.66 7.92
N PHE A 12 1.86 11.21 8.61
CA PHE A 12 1.90 9.91 9.26
C PHE A 12 1.87 10.07 10.78
N GLU A 13 1.20 9.14 11.46
CA GLU A 13 1.38 8.98 12.91
C GLU A 13 2.67 8.21 13.23
N ASP A 14 3.23 8.42 14.41
CA ASP A 14 4.53 7.84 14.82
C ASP A 14 4.60 6.32 14.59
N LYS A 15 3.55 5.58 14.97
CA LYS A 15 3.47 4.12 14.76
C LYS A 15 3.41 3.72 13.28
N ALA A 16 2.81 4.55 12.44
CA ALA A 16 2.75 4.32 11.01
C ALA A 16 4.15 4.54 10.39
N GLN A 17 4.85 5.60 10.78
CA GLN A 17 6.25 5.81 10.36
C GLN A 17 7.12 4.61 10.74
N GLN A 18 6.99 4.13 11.98
CA GLN A 18 7.74 2.96 12.43
C GLN A 18 7.50 1.71 11.57
N ILE A 19 6.26 1.43 11.16
CA ILE A 19 5.96 0.30 10.26
C ILE A 19 6.69 0.43 8.91
N LEU A 20 6.82 1.65 8.39
CA LEU A 20 7.56 1.90 7.15
C LEU A 20 9.07 1.77 7.35
N ASP A 21 9.59 2.27 8.47
CA ASP A 21 11.01 2.23 8.84
C ASP A 21 11.47 0.79 9.14
N ASP A 22 10.60 -0.05 9.71
CA ASP A 22 10.85 -1.46 10.05
C ASP A 22 10.73 -2.40 8.84
N GLY A 23 11.33 -2.01 7.71
CA GLY A 23 11.37 -2.79 6.46
C GLY A 23 10.12 -2.69 5.59
N GLY A 24 9.11 -1.92 6.00
CA GLY A 24 7.89 -1.73 5.22
C GLY A 24 8.14 -1.10 3.85
N ARG A 25 9.10 -0.16 3.74
CA ARG A 25 9.46 0.46 2.46
C ARG A 25 10.02 -0.52 1.43
N ASP A 26 10.78 -1.52 1.86
CA ASP A 26 11.33 -2.52 0.94
C ASP A 26 10.23 -3.45 0.43
N VAL A 27 9.33 -3.87 1.32
CA VAL A 27 8.13 -4.65 0.94
C VAL A 27 7.28 -3.89 -0.08
N LEU A 28 7.08 -2.58 0.12
CA LEU A 28 6.32 -1.73 -0.79
C LEU A 28 7.01 -1.55 -2.14
N ARG A 29 8.33 -1.39 -2.15
CA ARG A 29 9.12 -1.25 -3.37
C ARG A 29 9.02 -2.50 -4.24
N ASP A 30 9.07 -3.66 -3.62
CA ASP A 30 8.97 -4.95 -4.30
C ASP A 30 7.53 -5.28 -4.75
N LEU A 31 6.51 -4.83 -4.02
CA LEU A 31 5.09 -5.05 -4.36
C LEU A 31 4.62 -4.15 -5.51
N ALA A 32 5.13 -2.92 -5.61
CA ALA A 32 4.63 -1.91 -6.53
C ALA A 32 4.54 -2.37 -8.00
N PRO A 33 5.53 -3.10 -8.58
CA PRO A 33 5.43 -3.60 -9.96
C PRO A 33 4.24 -4.54 -10.17
N ALA A 34 3.99 -5.47 -9.23
CA ALA A 34 2.88 -6.42 -9.35
C ALA A 34 1.51 -5.73 -9.35
N LEU A 35 1.35 -4.63 -8.60
CA LEU A 35 0.14 -3.82 -8.63
C LEU A 35 0.04 -2.96 -9.91
N ALA A 36 1.16 -2.47 -10.43
CA ALA A 36 1.18 -1.65 -11.63
C ALA A 36 0.82 -2.44 -12.91
N GLU A 37 1.11 -3.74 -12.93
CA GLU A 37 0.83 -4.64 -14.06
C GLU A 37 -0.61 -5.19 -14.09
N LEU A 38 -1.42 -4.87 -13.08
CA LEU A 38 -2.82 -5.30 -13.04
C LEU A 38 -3.63 -4.73 -14.21
N ALA A 39 -4.26 -5.62 -14.98
CA ALA A 39 -5.17 -5.25 -16.07
C ALA A 39 -6.52 -4.72 -15.58
N GLU A 40 -6.95 -5.16 -14.40
CA GLU A 40 -8.18 -4.72 -13.73
C GLU A 40 -7.85 -4.24 -12.32
N TRP A 41 -8.42 -3.10 -11.92
CA TRP A 41 -8.24 -2.55 -10.57
C TRP A 41 -9.51 -2.71 -9.74
N SER A 42 -9.61 -3.84 -9.03
CA SER A 42 -10.72 -4.19 -8.14
C SER A 42 -10.21 -4.67 -6.78
N VAL A 43 -11.12 -4.85 -5.83
CA VAL A 43 -10.77 -5.43 -4.51
C VAL A 43 -10.17 -6.83 -4.72
N GLU A 44 -10.81 -7.63 -5.57
CA GLU A 44 -10.43 -9.01 -5.85
C GLU A 44 -9.06 -9.09 -6.53
N SER A 45 -8.82 -8.29 -7.58
CA SER A 45 -7.56 -8.34 -8.32
C SER A 45 -6.37 -7.84 -7.49
N THR A 46 -6.58 -6.76 -6.72
CA THR A 46 -5.53 -6.21 -5.86
C THR A 46 -5.24 -7.10 -4.66
N GLU A 47 -6.27 -7.71 -4.06
CA GLU A 47 -6.09 -8.69 -3.00
C GLU A 47 -5.32 -9.91 -3.48
N GLN A 48 -5.67 -10.46 -4.65
CA GLN A 48 -4.97 -11.60 -5.23
C GLN A 48 -3.49 -11.27 -5.49
N ALA A 49 -3.19 -10.13 -6.11
CA ALA A 49 -1.80 -9.70 -6.35
C ALA A 49 -0.98 -9.58 -5.06
N VAL A 50 -1.56 -9.03 -4.00
CA VAL A 50 -0.89 -8.89 -2.69
C VAL A 50 -0.69 -10.26 -2.03
N ARG A 51 -1.63 -11.20 -2.19
CA ARG A 51 -1.52 -12.57 -1.67
C ARG A 51 -0.45 -13.35 -2.41
N ASP A 52 -0.46 -13.32 -3.74
CA ASP A 52 0.53 -14.00 -4.59
C ASP A 52 1.94 -13.47 -4.30
N PHE A 53 2.08 -12.15 -4.16
CA PHE A 53 3.33 -11.52 -3.74
C PHE A 53 3.79 -12.01 -2.36
N ALA A 54 2.88 -12.05 -1.39
CA ALA A 54 3.20 -12.51 -0.04
C ALA A 54 3.66 -13.97 -0.05
N GLU A 55 2.98 -14.84 -0.81
CA GLU A 55 3.38 -16.24 -0.99
C GLU A 55 4.74 -16.37 -1.65
N ALA A 56 4.98 -15.68 -2.77
CA ALA A 56 6.24 -15.72 -3.51
C ALA A 56 7.45 -15.22 -2.70
N LYS A 57 7.22 -14.31 -1.73
CA LYS A 57 8.24 -13.80 -0.80
C LYS A 57 8.30 -14.56 0.53
N GLU A 58 7.50 -15.62 0.70
CA GLU A 58 7.35 -16.37 1.95
C GLU A 58 6.96 -15.50 3.16
N LEU A 59 6.21 -14.42 2.90
CA LEU A 59 5.74 -13.48 3.90
C LEU A 59 4.30 -13.81 4.30
N LYS A 60 3.97 -13.58 5.57
CA LYS A 60 2.57 -13.53 6.01
C LYS A 60 1.88 -12.33 5.37
N LEU A 61 0.63 -12.46 4.92
CA LEU A 61 -0.15 -11.37 4.32
C LEU A 61 -0.12 -10.07 5.15
N GLY A 62 -0.20 -10.17 6.48
CA GLY A 62 -0.15 -9.01 7.37
C GLY A 62 1.15 -8.20 7.29
N LYS A 63 2.29 -8.83 6.93
CA LYS A 63 3.58 -8.15 6.71
C LYS A 63 3.60 -7.31 5.43
N VAL A 64 2.70 -7.58 4.49
CA VAL A 64 2.53 -6.79 3.27
C VAL A 64 1.40 -5.78 3.43
N ALA A 65 0.27 -6.22 3.98
CA ALA A 65 -0.93 -5.41 4.15
C ALA A 65 -0.76 -4.23 5.12
N GLN A 66 0.05 -4.35 6.18
CA GLN A 66 0.28 -3.24 7.12
C GLN A 66 1.07 -2.08 6.49
N PRO A 67 2.26 -2.30 5.90
CA PRO A 67 2.97 -1.23 5.18
C PRO A 67 2.12 -0.60 4.09
N LEU A 68 1.35 -1.40 3.35
CA LEU A 68 0.44 -0.92 2.31
C LEU A 68 -0.64 0.00 2.88
N ARG A 69 -1.33 -0.40 3.96
CA ARG A 69 -2.31 0.44 4.65
C ARG A 69 -1.71 1.78 5.04
N VAL A 70 -0.53 1.72 5.66
CA VAL A 70 0.15 2.91 6.13
C VAL A 70 0.50 3.83 4.96
N ALA A 71 1.10 3.31 3.90
CA ALA A 71 1.45 4.11 2.72
C ALA A 71 0.23 4.79 2.10
N LEU A 72 -0.92 4.10 2.07
CA LEU A 72 -2.15 4.63 1.46
C LEU A 72 -2.88 5.63 2.35
N THR A 73 -2.73 5.59 3.68
CA THR A 73 -3.61 6.34 4.60
C THR A 73 -2.88 7.21 5.62
N GLY A 74 -1.58 7.00 5.83
CA GLY A 74 -0.81 7.59 6.93
C GLY A 74 -1.12 7.01 8.31
N ARG A 75 -1.94 5.94 8.38
CA ARG A 75 -2.53 5.41 9.63
C ARG A 75 -2.32 3.91 9.77
N THR A 76 -2.24 3.44 11.01
CA THR A 76 -2.19 2.00 11.33
C THR A 76 -3.55 1.31 11.26
N THR A 77 -4.64 2.07 11.33
CA THR A 77 -6.03 1.60 11.23
C THR A 77 -6.77 2.29 10.09
N SER A 78 -7.58 1.52 9.36
CA SER A 78 -8.37 1.96 8.20
C SER A 78 -9.51 0.97 7.97
N PRO A 79 -10.45 1.24 7.05
CA PRO A 79 -11.23 0.17 6.39
C PRO A 79 -10.31 -0.91 5.78
N GLY A 80 -10.88 -1.98 5.21
CA GLY A 80 -10.08 -3.01 4.54
C GLY A 80 -9.07 -2.39 3.57
N VAL A 81 -7.81 -2.83 3.60
CA VAL A 81 -6.76 -2.19 2.78
C VAL A 81 -7.05 -2.34 1.29
N PHE A 82 -7.71 -3.42 0.90
CA PHE A 82 -8.16 -3.65 -0.47
C PHE A 82 -9.36 -2.77 -0.86
N ASP A 83 -10.27 -2.47 0.08
CA ASP A 83 -11.30 -1.44 -0.13
C ASP A 83 -10.65 -0.06 -0.33
N VAL A 84 -9.61 0.25 0.44
CA VAL A 84 -8.87 1.52 0.31
C VAL A 84 -8.22 1.61 -1.07
N LEU A 85 -7.57 0.54 -1.55
CA LEU A 85 -7.00 0.49 -2.91
C LEU A 85 -8.08 0.69 -3.97
N ALA A 86 -9.20 -0.01 -3.87
CA ALA A 86 -10.29 0.08 -4.83
C ALA A 86 -10.87 1.51 -4.89
N VAL A 87 -11.06 2.16 -3.74
CA VAL A 87 -11.62 3.52 -3.68
C VAL A 87 -10.63 4.57 -4.15
N LEU A 88 -9.33 4.43 -3.86
CA LEU A 88 -8.31 5.38 -4.33
C LEU A 88 -8.04 5.24 -5.83
N GLY A 89 -8.19 4.03 -6.38
CA GLY A 89 -7.80 3.71 -7.75
C GLY A 89 -6.29 3.52 -7.90
N GLN A 90 -5.89 3.01 -9.07
CA GLN A 90 -4.50 2.61 -9.37
C GLN A 90 -3.51 3.76 -9.27
N ALA A 91 -3.77 4.86 -9.98
CA ALA A 91 -2.83 5.97 -10.08
C ALA A 91 -2.48 6.58 -8.72
N GLU A 92 -3.50 6.90 -7.90
CA GLU A 92 -3.28 7.49 -6.58
C GLU A 92 -2.64 6.49 -5.61
N SER A 93 -3.02 5.22 -5.67
CA SER A 93 -2.43 4.17 -4.82
C SER A 93 -0.95 3.98 -5.10
N LEU A 94 -0.56 3.84 -6.37
CA LEU A 94 0.84 3.68 -6.77
C LEU A 94 1.66 4.93 -6.45
N ALA A 95 1.09 6.11 -6.64
CA ALA A 95 1.81 7.34 -6.35
C ALA A 95 2.03 7.56 -4.83
N ARG A 96 1.06 7.16 -3.98
CA ARG A 96 1.27 7.11 -2.51
C ARG A 96 2.32 6.08 -2.10
N ILE A 97 2.38 4.93 -2.78
CA ILE A 97 3.44 3.94 -2.57
C ILE A 97 4.80 4.52 -2.98
N ALA A 98 4.88 5.20 -4.13
CA ALA A 98 6.11 5.84 -4.63
C ALA A 98 6.66 6.89 -3.66
N ASP A 99 5.79 7.70 -3.04
CA ASP A 99 6.18 8.67 -1.99
C ASP A 99 6.94 8.01 -0.82
N GLN A 100 6.72 6.72 -0.57
CA GLN A 100 7.38 5.98 0.51
C GLN A 100 8.61 5.20 0.05
N THR A 101 8.74 4.87 -1.24
CA THR A 101 9.81 3.99 -1.73
C THR A 101 10.95 4.75 -2.40
N GLY A 102 10.77 6.05 -2.66
CA GLY A 102 11.73 6.86 -3.42
C GLY A 102 11.79 6.53 -4.90
N ALA A 103 10.82 5.74 -5.41
CA ALA A 103 10.63 5.53 -6.83
C ALA A 103 10.15 6.85 -7.46
N ALA A 104 10.72 7.24 -8.61
CA ALA A 104 10.25 8.40 -9.36
C ALA A 104 8.77 8.21 -9.72
N GLY A 105 7.91 9.01 -9.09
CA GLY A 105 6.46 8.99 -9.29
C GLY A 105 6.01 9.60 -10.60
#